data_AF-A0AAD0HLM5-F1
#
_entry.id   AF-A0AAD0HLM5-F1
#
_cell.length_a   1.000
_cell.length_b   1.000
_cell.length_c   1.000
_cell.angle_alpha   90.00
_cell.angle_beta   90.00
_cell.angle_gamma   90.00
#
_symmetry.space_group_name_H-M   'P 1'
#
loop_
_entity.id
_entity.type
_entity.pdbx_description
1 polymer ?
#
loop_
_entity_poly.entity_id
_entity_poly.type
_entity_poly.pdbx_seq_one_letter_code
_entity_poly.pdbx_strand_id
1 'polypeptide(L)'
;MIEKQFIKEDVPVAKVKIQSAEELMLLAHQALKDGDYDELASLAGSIRNISEDLVRMNNLGKLIEVASKLQKKSGVRLELVTRTERTETIEY
;
A
#
# COMPACT_ATOMS: atom_id res chain seq x y z
N MET A 1 -6.84 -8.90 17.24
CA MET A 1 -6.36 -7.52 16.97
C MET A 1 -5.28 -7.60 15.92
N ILE A 2 -5.58 -7.16 14.69
CA ILE A 2 -4.58 -7.08 13.63
C ILE A 2 -3.70 -5.89 14.01
N GLU A 3 -2.51 -6.15 14.55
CA GLU A 3 -1.51 -5.12 14.80
C GLU A 3 -1.20 -4.46 13.45
N LYS A 4 -1.76 -3.26 13.27
CA LYS A 4 -1.56 -2.41 12.12
C LYS A 4 -0.07 -2.11 12.05
N GLN A 5 0.65 -2.66 11.08
CA GLN A 5 2.04 -2.31 10.89
C GLN A 5 2.20 -1.65 9.53
N PHE A 6 1.96 -0.33 9.55
CA PHE A 6 2.59 0.62 8.65
C PHE A 6 3.97 0.96 9.23
N ILE A 7 4.95 1.23 8.37
CA ILE A 7 6.18 1.89 8.83
C ILE A 7 5.80 3.32 9.23
N LYS A 8 6.43 3.91 10.24
CA LYS A 8 6.04 5.24 10.76
C LYS A 8 6.01 6.30 9.65
N GLU A 9 6.91 6.20 8.66
CA GLU A 9 6.96 7.08 7.49
C GLU A 9 5.79 6.85 6.50
N ASP A 10 5.18 5.67 6.49
CA ASP A 10 4.07 5.33 5.59
C ASP A 10 2.72 5.83 6.10
N VAL A 11 2.60 6.11 7.41
CA VAL A 11 1.34 6.53 8.04
C VAL A 11 0.75 7.81 7.42
N PRO A 12 1.52 8.88 7.18
CA PRO A 12 1.02 10.08 6.51
C PRO A 12 0.54 9.78 5.08
N VAL A 13 1.29 8.98 4.31
CA VAL A 13 0.93 8.62 2.94
C VAL A 13 -0.36 7.80 2.90
N ALA A 14 -0.50 6.84 3.82
CA ALA A 14 -1.70 6.03 3.97
C ALA A 14 -2.92 6.90 4.32
N LYS A 15 -2.74 7.89 5.20
CA LYS A 15 -3.81 8.82 5.57
C LYS A 15 -4.29 9.64 4.36
N VAL A 16 -3.37 10.18 3.57
CA VAL A 16 -3.72 10.91 2.34
C VAL A 16 -4.48 10.01 1.36
N LYS A 17 -4.02 8.78 1.15
CA LYS A 17 -4.70 7.80 0.28
C LYS A 17 -6.13 7.49 0.75
N ILE A 18 -6.33 7.31 2.06
CA ILE A 18 -7.67 7.09 2.63
C ILE A 18 -8.58 8.29 2.37
N GLN A 19 -8.08 9.51 2.60
CA GLN A 19 -8.84 10.74 2.33
C GLN A 19 -9.23 10.85 0.85
N SER A 20 -8.31 10.56 -0.07
CA SER A 20 -8.63 10.55 -1.51
C SER A 20 -9.68 9.49 -1.87
N ALA A 21 -9.65 8.31 -1.25
CA ALA A 21 -10.69 7.30 -1.47
C ALA A 21 -12.07 7.75 -0.96
N GLU A 22 -12.12 8.45 0.18
CA GLU A 22 -13.36 9.03 0.72
C GLU A 22 -13.94 10.09 -0.24
N GLU A 23 -13.11 11.00 -0.75
CA GLU A 23 -13.51 12.02 -1.72
C GLU A 23 -14.03 11.39 -3.03
N LEU A 24 -13.31 10.39 -3.57
CA LEU A 24 -13.74 9.66 -4.76
C LEU A 24 -15.06 8.91 -4.53
N MET A 25 -15.31 8.40 -3.33
CA MET A 25 -16.56 7.71 -3.02
C MET A 25 -17.75 8.67 -2.99
N LEU A 26 -17.55 9.92 -2.57
CA LEU A 26 -18.57 10.97 -2.67
C LEU A 26 -18.91 11.28 -4.13
N LEU A 27 -17.90 11.40 -4.99
CA LEU A 27 -18.08 11.61 -6.43
C LEU A 27 -18.78 10.42 -7.09
N ALA A 28 -18.40 9.19 -6.74
CA ALA A 28 -19.02 7.98 -7.26
C ALA A 28 -20.50 7.92 -6.88
N HIS A 29 -20.84 8.32 -5.65
CA HIS A 29 -22.23 8.40 -5.22
C HIS A 29 -23.03 9.45 -6.00
N GLN A 30 -22.40 10.56 -6.38
CA GLN A 30 -23.02 11.59 -7.21
C GLN A 30 -23.23 11.08 -8.65
N ALA A 31 -22.21 10.48 -9.27
CA ALA A 31 -22.33 9.86 -10.59
C ALA A 31 -23.46 8.81 -10.66
N LEU A 32 -23.59 8.00 -9.60
CA LEU A 32 -24.70 7.04 -9.48
C LEU A 32 -26.08 7.73 -9.46
N LYS A 33 -26.22 8.85 -8.74
CA LYS A 33 -27.47 9.62 -8.70
C LYS A 33 -27.81 10.25 -10.05
N ASP A 34 -26.79 10.68 -10.76
CA ASP A 34 -26.93 11.35 -12.06
C ASP A 34 -27.13 10.34 -13.21
N GLY A 35 -27.00 9.03 -12.92
CA GLY A 35 -27.09 7.96 -13.92
C GLY A 35 -25.87 7.85 -14.82
N ASP A 36 -24.76 8.50 -14.45
CA ASP A 36 -23.49 8.45 -15.17
C ASP A 36 -22.70 7.20 -14.76
N TYR A 37 -23.04 6.08 -15.39
CA TYR A 37 -22.45 4.78 -15.07
C TYR A 37 -21.01 4.61 -15.58
N ASP A 38 -20.61 5.37 -16.62
CA ASP A 38 -19.25 5.35 -17.14
C ASP A 38 -18.29 6.03 -16.14
N GLU A 39 -18.67 7.21 -15.64
CA GLU A 39 -17.92 7.90 -14.60
C GLU A 39 -17.90 7.10 -13.28
N LEU A 40 -19.03 6.49 -12.90
CA LEU A 40 -19.10 5.59 -11.74
C LEU A 40 -18.09 4.44 -11.85
N ALA A 41 -18.00 3.78 -13.01
CA ALA A 41 -17.07 2.69 -13.23
C ALA A 41 -15.60 3.16 -13.16
N SER A 42 -15.30 4.32 -13.73
CA SER A 42 -13.98 4.96 -13.67
C SER A 42 -13.55 5.27 -12.23
N LEU A 43 -14.43 5.89 -11.45
CA LEU A 43 -14.19 6.24 -10.04
C LEU A 43 -14.04 4.99 -9.18
N ALA A 44 -14.86 3.96 -9.39
CA ALA A 44 -14.73 2.67 -8.70
C ALA A 44 -13.37 2.00 -8.99
N GLY A 45 -12.88 2.08 -10.24
CA GLY A 45 -11.54 1.63 -10.60
C GLY A 45 -10.43 2.38 -9.83
N SER A 46 -10.55 3.69 -9.70
CA SER A 46 -9.61 4.52 -8.94
C SER A 46 -9.60 4.18 -7.45
N ILE A 47 -10.78 4.01 -6.83
CA ILE A 47 -10.90 3.59 -5.42
C ILE A 47 -10.26 2.21 -5.20
N ARG A 48 -10.48 1.27 -6.12
CA ARG A 48 -9.84 -0.05 -6.06
C ARG A 48 -8.31 0.06 -6.10
N ASN A 49 -7.76 0.88 -7.00
CA ASN A 49 -6.30 1.06 -7.09
C ASN A 49 -5.71 1.58 -5.78
N ILE A 50 -6.39 2.55 -5.13
CA ILE A 50 -5.98 3.07 -3.82
C ILE A 50 -6.05 1.98 -2.74
N SER A 51 -7.10 1.15 -2.75
CA SER A 51 -7.23 0.02 -1.81
C SER A 51 -6.07 -0.98 -1.96
N GLU A 52 -5.72 -1.33 -3.20
CA GLU A 52 -4.60 -2.23 -3.48
C GLU A 52 -3.25 -1.64 -3.04
N ASP A 53 -3.05 -0.33 -3.20
CA ASP A 53 -1.88 0.38 -2.69
C ASP A 53 -1.77 0.27 -1.16
N LEU A 54 -2.86 0.50 -0.44
CA LEU A 54 -2.88 0.39 1.04
C LEU A 54 -2.57 -1.04 1.50
N VAL A 55 -3.05 -2.05 0.78
CA VAL A 55 -2.70 -3.46 1.03
C VAL A 55 -1.21 -3.71 0.83
N ARG A 56 -0.61 -3.18 -0.26
CA ARG A 56 0.84 -3.29 -0.51
C ARG A 56 1.66 -2.65 0.61
N MET A 57 1.28 -1.47 1.08
CA MET A 57 1.96 -0.78 2.19
C MET A 57 1.92 -1.61 3.48
N ASN A 58 0.76 -2.17 3.82
CA ASN A 58 0.64 -3.05 4.99
C ASN A 58 1.47 -4.34 4.87
N ASN A 59 1.54 -4.92 3.67
CA ASN A 59 2.38 -6.10 3.43
C ASN A 59 3.87 -5.78 3.58
N LEU A 60 4.31 -4.59 3.14
CA LEU A 60 5.69 -4.13 3.34
C LEU A 60 6.03 -4.00 4.84
N GLY A 61 5.15 -3.39 5.63
CA GLY A 61 5.37 -3.27 7.08
C GLY A 61 5.49 -4.63 7.77
N LYS A 62 4.64 -5.61 7.40
CA LYS A 62 4.75 -7.00 7.89
C LYS A 62 6.08 -7.65 7.52
N LEU A 63 6.56 -7.43 6.29
CA LEU A 63 7.83 -8.00 5.84
C LEU A 63 9.00 -7.46 6.66
N ILE A 64 9.02 -6.15 6.92
CA ILE A 64 10.06 -5.50 7.73
C ILE A 64 10.04 -6.01 9.18
N GLU A 65 8.86 -6.22 9.75
CA GLU A 65 8.73 -6.80 11.08
C GLU A 65 9.30 -8.21 11.17
N VAL A 66 8.95 -9.07 10.21
CA VAL A 66 9.46 -10.44 10.13
C VAL A 66 10.98 -10.44 9.95
N ALA A 67 11.51 -9.59 9.07
CA ALA A 67 12.94 -9.43 8.87
C ALA A 67 13.64 -8.99 10.18
N SER A 68 13.09 -8.02 10.90
CA SER A 68 13.63 -7.54 12.18
C SER A 68 13.64 -8.63 13.25
N LYS A 69 12.58 -9.45 13.31
CA LYS A 69 12.51 -10.61 14.23
C LYS A 69 13.55 -11.68 13.88
N LEU A 70 13.76 -11.95 12.60
CA LEU A 70 14.78 -12.88 12.12
C LEU A 70 16.18 -12.40 12.50
N GLN A 71 16.55 -11.16 12.16
CA GLN A 71 17.86 -10.59 12.50
C GLN A 71 18.15 -10.70 14.01
N LYS A 72 17.17 -10.35 14.86
CA LYS A 72 17.30 -10.45 16.33
C LYS A 72 17.51 -11.88 16.82
N LYS A 73 16.86 -12.88 16.20
CA LYS A 73 16.90 -14.27 16.66
C LYS A 73 18.16 -15.00 16.22
N SER A 74 18.58 -14.82 14.98
CA SER A 74 19.67 -15.61 14.38
C SER A 74 20.98 -14.85 14.22
N GLY A 75 21.03 -13.55 14.54
CA GLY A 75 22.23 -12.72 14.37
C GLY A 75 22.61 -12.48 12.90
N VAL A 76 21.75 -12.86 11.96
CA VAL A 76 21.96 -12.69 10.52
C VAL A 76 21.68 -11.24 10.16
N ARG A 77 22.55 -10.63 9.35
CA ARG A 77 22.32 -9.31 8.77
C ARG A 77 21.46 -9.46 7.51
N LEU A 78 20.27 -8.86 7.54
CA LEU A 78 19.37 -8.77 6.38
C LEU A 78 19.42 -7.34 5.83
N GLU A 79 19.51 -7.17 4.52
CA GLU A 79 19.50 -5.86 3.87
C GLU A 79 18.33 -5.78 2.91
N LEU A 80 17.68 -4.61 2.86
CA LEU A 80 16.65 -4.33 1.87
C LEU A 80 17.34 -4.03 0.54
N VAL A 81 17.18 -4.90 -0.44
CA VAL A 81 17.68 -4.68 -1.79
C VAL A 81 16.56 -4.09 -2.63
N THR A 82 16.70 -2.82 -3.02
CA THR A 82 15.78 -2.17 -3.95
C THR A 82 16.18 -2.57 -5.36
N ARG A 83 15.33 -3.32 -6.07
CA ARG A 83 15.59 -3.66 -7.47
C ARG A 83 15.33 -2.45 -8.36
N THR A 84 16.34 -1.64 -8.60
CA THR A 84 16.37 -0.76 -9.79
C THR A 84 16.56 -1.65 -11.02
N GLU A 85 16.02 -1.28 -12.18
CA GLU A 85 16.06 -2.09 -13.43
C GLU A 85 17.47 -2.26 -14.04
N ARG A 86 18.53 -2.24 -13.23
CA ARG A 86 19.86 -2.66 -13.63
C ARG A 86 20.27 -3.83 -12.76
N THR A 87 20.27 -4.99 -13.42
CA THR A 87 20.79 -6.27 -12.98
C THR A 87 22.14 -6.07 -12.30
N GLU A 88 22.22 -6.34 -11.00
CA GLU A 88 23.48 -6.66 -10.36
C GLU A 88 23.36 -8.07 -9.80
N THR A 89 24.17 -8.96 -10.37
CA THR A 89 24.37 -10.33 -9.93
C THR A 89 24.87 -10.29 -8.49
N ILE A 90 24.09 -10.78 -7.54
CA ILE A 90 24.55 -10.96 -6.15
C ILE A 90 25.30 -12.29 -6.12
N GLU A 91 26.63 -12.25 -6.14
CA GLU A 91 27.48 -13.42 -5.92
C GLU A 91 27.60 -13.69 -4.41
N TYR A 92 27.49 -14.97 -4.03
CA TYR A 92 27.56 -15.49 -2.66
C TYR A 92 28.99 -15.89 -2.27
#